data_AF-A0A0C9T316-F1
#
_entry.id   AF-A0A0C9T316-F1
#
_cell.length_a   1.000
_cell.length_b   1.000
_cell.length_c   1.000
_cell.angle_alpha   90.00
_cell.angle_beta   90.00
_cell.angle_gamma   90.00
#
_symmetry.space_group_name_H-M   'P 1'
#
loop_
_entity.id
_entity.type
_entity.pdbx_description
1 polymer ?
#
loop_
_entity_poly.entity_id
_entity_poly.type
_entity_poly.pdbx_seq_one_letter_code
_entity_poly.pdbx_strand_id
1 'polypeptide(L)'
;RGHSLLMDEIAINEEAYYDKGRNCMGGLCRDHASLVNIKLTDYKTIMNTSEAVHGDDPVCHYGREATVGAIAAFSKENYTPLPILVSPTCKSEKADRAELLLQKVLDYWCCHLEGEAKFGPIWCFSTDGDSTRRLACHSLFMKYNLEPSMELYETLFQLPGLNLRVGANLVTMDFDPKHLVKCE
;
A
#
# COMPACT_ATOMS: atom_id res chain seq x y z
N ARG A 1 11.30 18.52 -5.67
CA ARG A 1 9.85 18.34 -5.91
C ARG A 1 9.34 17.27 -4.95
N GLY A 2 8.14 17.43 -4.42
CA GLY A 2 7.52 16.41 -3.57
C GLY A 2 6.58 15.50 -4.34
N HIS A 3 6.22 14.38 -3.71
CA HIS A 3 5.30 13.39 -4.28
C HIS A 3 4.24 12.98 -3.26
N SER A 4 3.12 12.49 -3.76
CA SER A 4 2.15 11.71 -2.99
C SER A 4 2.29 10.23 -3.32
N LEU A 5 2.29 9.39 -2.29
CA LEU A 5 2.06 7.96 -2.42
C LEU A 5 0.56 7.71 -2.37
N LEU A 6 0.00 7.25 -3.49
CA LEU A 6 -1.42 6.94 -3.65
C LEU A 6 -1.61 5.44 -3.53
N MET A 7 -2.54 5.00 -2.68
CA MET A 7 -2.94 3.59 -2.62
C MET A 7 -4.44 3.41 -2.49
N ASP A 8 -4.96 2.51 -3.31
CA ASP A 8 -6.37 2.13 -3.36
C ASP A 8 -6.51 0.66 -3.77
N GLU A 9 -7.70 0.11 -3.63
CA GLU A 9 -8.06 -1.24 -4.02
C GLU A 9 -8.93 -1.24 -5.28
N ILE A 10 -8.68 -2.18 -6.18
CA ILE A 10 -9.56 -2.45 -7.33
C ILE A 10 -10.07 -3.88 -7.28
N ALA A 11 -11.35 -4.09 -7.58
CA ALA A 11 -11.92 -5.42 -7.74
C ALA A 11 -11.24 -6.19 -8.87
N ILE A 12 -10.94 -7.46 -8.63
CA ILE A 12 -10.37 -8.39 -9.61
C ILE A 12 -11.16 -9.69 -9.62
N ASN A 13 -10.97 -10.52 -10.64
CA ASN A 13 -11.54 -11.86 -10.66
C ASN A 13 -10.84 -12.77 -9.64
N GLU A 14 -11.64 -13.51 -8.88
CA GLU A 14 -11.16 -14.51 -7.92
C GLU A 14 -10.77 -15.81 -8.64
N GLU A 15 -9.67 -15.78 -9.40
CA GLU A 15 -9.24 -16.90 -10.22
C GLU A 15 -7.71 -17.10 -10.20
N ALA A 16 -7.28 -18.37 -10.24
CA ALA A 16 -5.89 -18.71 -10.48
C ALA A 16 -5.56 -18.63 -11.98
N TYR A 17 -4.37 -18.16 -12.29
CA TYR A 17 -3.82 -18.21 -13.65
C TYR A 17 -2.41 -18.80 -13.65
N TYR A 18 -1.99 -19.30 -14.81
CA TYR A 18 -0.63 -19.77 -15.00
C TYR A 18 0.27 -18.64 -15.52
N ASP A 19 1.26 -18.25 -14.71
CA ASP A 19 2.36 -17.40 -15.18
C ASP A 19 3.45 -18.28 -15.81
N LYS A 20 3.39 -18.37 -17.13
CA LYS A 20 4.39 -19.09 -17.95
C LYS A 20 5.81 -18.55 -17.76
N GLY A 21 5.97 -17.25 -17.55
CA GLY A 21 7.29 -16.63 -17.43
C GLY A 21 8.03 -17.05 -16.16
N ARG A 22 7.29 -17.29 -15.07
CA ARG A 22 7.86 -17.69 -13.77
C ARG A 22 7.64 -19.16 -13.42
N ASN A 23 6.97 -19.88 -14.30
CA ASN A 23 6.46 -21.23 -14.10
C ASN A 23 5.74 -21.37 -12.73
N CYS A 24 4.79 -20.47 -12.46
CA CYS A 24 4.07 -20.45 -11.19
C CYS A 24 2.58 -20.12 -11.34
N MET A 25 1.82 -20.43 -10.30
CA MET A 25 0.44 -19.99 -10.12
C MET A 25 0.41 -18.52 -9.69
N GLY A 26 -0.42 -17.72 -10.35
CA GLY A 26 -0.82 -16.38 -9.93
C GLY A 26 -2.28 -16.34 -9.50
N GLY A 27 -2.73 -15.19 -8.99
CA GLY A 27 -4.13 -14.97 -8.57
C GLY A 27 -4.42 -15.25 -7.09
N LEU A 28 -3.44 -15.75 -6.33
CA LEU A 28 -3.54 -15.92 -4.89
C LEU A 28 -3.32 -14.61 -4.14
N CYS A 29 -3.93 -14.46 -2.97
CA CYS A 29 -3.79 -13.28 -2.14
C CYS A 29 -2.39 -13.18 -1.49
N ARG A 30 -1.88 -11.95 -1.36
CA ARG A 30 -0.54 -11.64 -0.82
C ARG A 30 -0.26 -12.32 0.52
N ASP A 31 -1.22 -12.26 1.44
CA ASP A 31 -1.00 -12.65 2.83
C ASP A 31 -0.92 -14.17 3.04
N HIS A 32 -1.50 -14.95 2.13
CA HIS A 32 -1.58 -16.41 2.27
C HIS A 32 -0.83 -17.16 1.16
N ALA A 33 -0.43 -16.50 0.07
CA ALA A 33 0.28 -17.15 -1.04
C ALA A 33 1.60 -17.81 -0.60
N SER A 34 2.26 -17.30 0.44
CA SER A 34 3.50 -17.91 0.97
C SER A 34 3.28 -19.23 1.73
N LEU A 35 2.03 -19.57 2.06
CA LEU A 35 1.68 -20.81 2.76
C LEU A 35 1.61 -22.02 1.82
N VAL A 36 1.63 -21.78 0.51
CA VAL A 36 1.53 -22.80 -0.53
C VAL A 36 2.73 -22.73 -1.48
N ASN A 37 3.08 -23.86 -2.09
CA ASN A 37 4.09 -23.86 -3.13
C ASN A 37 3.45 -23.46 -4.47
N ILE A 38 3.70 -22.21 -4.87
CA ILE A 38 3.17 -21.66 -6.13
C ILE A 38 3.91 -22.15 -7.38
N LYS A 39 5.04 -22.87 -7.25
CA LYS A 39 5.78 -23.36 -8.41
C LYS A 39 5.10 -24.59 -9.02
N LEU A 40 4.90 -24.56 -10.33
CA LEU A 40 4.27 -25.66 -11.06
C LEU A 40 5.34 -26.64 -11.55
N THR A 41 5.88 -27.43 -10.62
CA THR A 41 6.93 -28.43 -10.92
C THR A 41 6.37 -29.81 -11.22
N ASP A 42 5.25 -30.17 -10.58
CA ASP A 42 4.65 -31.50 -10.66
C ASP A 42 3.16 -31.45 -10.27
N TYR A 43 2.44 -32.51 -10.65
CA TYR A 43 1.01 -32.63 -10.38
C TYR A 43 0.66 -32.61 -8.89
N LYS A 44 1.51 -33.17 -8.03
CA LYS A 44 1.25 -33.23 -6.59
C LYS A 44 1.24 -31.84 -5.97
N THR A 45 2.17 -30.97 -6.39
CA THR A 45 2.22 -29.58 -5.96
C THR A 45 0.97 -28.82 -6.37
N ILE A 46 0.46 -29.07 -7.59
CA ILE A 46 -0.79 -28.46 -8.07
C ILE A 46 -1.98 -28.91 -7.21
N MET A 47 -2.09 -30.22 -6.94
CA MET A 47 -3.18 -30.75 -6.12
C MET A 47 -3.13 -30.24 -4.69
N ASN A 48 -1.93 -30.16 -4.08
CA ASN A 48 -1.76 -29.61 -2.74
C ASN A 48 -2.20 -28.14 -2.67
N THR A 49 -1.86 -27.34 -3.69
CA THR A 49 -2.28 -25.94 -3.75
C THR A 49 -3.79 -25.83 -3.98
N SER A 50 -4.37 -26.71 -4.80
CA SER A 50 -5.83 -26.79 -4.97
C SER A 50 -6.53 -27.11 -3.65
N GLU A 51 -6.03 -28.09 -2.89
CA GLU A 51 -6.58 -28.46 -1.58
C GLU A 51 -6.43 -27.31 -0.56
N ALA A 52 -5.29 -26.60 -0.58
CA ALA A 52 -5.07 -25.46 0.30
C ALA A 52 -6.02 -24.27 0.03
N VAL A 53 -6.59 -24.19 -1.18
CA VAL A 53 -7.53 -23.13 -1.59
C VAL A 53 -8.98 -23.57 -1.50
N HIS A 54 -9.28 -24.85 -1.80
CA HIS A 54 -10.64 -25.37 -1.99
C HIS A 54 -11.04 -26.49 -1.03
N GLY A 55 -10.13 -26.97 -0.19
CA GLY A 55 -10.39 -28.02 0.79
C GLY A 55 -11.35 -27.58 1.90
N ASP A 56 -11.65 -28.50 2.81
CA ASP A 56 -12.60 -28.26 3.91
C ASP A 56 -12.13 -27.15 4.88
N ASP A 57 -10.82 -26.95 5.02
CA ASP A 57 -10.18 -25.90 5.84
C ASP A 57 -9.14 -25.13 5.00
N PRO A 58 -9.58 -24.15 4.18
CA PRO A 58 -8.70 -23.45 3.26
C PRO A 58 -7.71 -22.57 4.01
N VAL A 59 -6.41 -22.77 3.73
CA VAL A 59 -5.31 -21.98 4.31
C VAL A 59 -4.82 -20.89 3.35
N CYS A 60 -5.32 -20.87 2.11
CA CYS A 60 -5.00 -19.89 1.09
C CYS A 60 -6.27 -19.43 0.37
N HIS A 61 -6.24 -18.23 -0.18
CA HIS A 61 -7.40 -17.63 -0.83
C HIS A 61 -7.00 -16.98 -2.16
N TYR A 62 -7.95 -16.87 -3.08
CA TYR A 62 -7.80 -15.98 -4.23
C TYR A 62 -7.76 -14.52 -3.79
N GLY A 63 -7.12 -13.70 -4.61
CA GLY A 63 -7.27 -12.26 -4.51
C GLY A 63 -8.66 -11.87 -4.99
N ARG A 64 -9.40 -11.15 -4.15
CA ARG A 64 -10.69 -10.55 -4.49
C ARG A 64 -10.54 -9.12 -4.98
N GLU A 65 -9.53 -8.44 -4.47
CA GLU A 65 -9.12 -7.11 -4.93
C GLU A 65 -7.61 -7.10 -5.14
N ALA A 66 -7.11 -6.08 -5.83
CA ALA A 66 -5.70 -5.75 -5.88
C ALA A 66 -5.47 -4.39 -5.25
N THR A 67 -4.62 -4.34 -4.22
CA THR A 67 -4.03 -3.09 -3.75
C THR A 67 -3.12 -2.57 -4.84
N VAL A 68 -3.39 -1.37 -5.34
CA VAL A 68 -2.58 -0.66 -6.33
C VAL A 68 -1.92 0.52 -5.65
N GLY A 69 -0.61 0.64 -5.79
CA GLY A 69 0.18 1.76 -5.29
C GLY A 69 0.85 2.51 -6.43
N ALA A 70 0.75 3.83 -6.40
CA ALA A 70 1.41 4.71 -7.36
C ALA A 70 2.01 5.93 -6.66
N ILE A 71 3.09 6.47 -7.23
CA ILE A 71 3.72 7.70 -6.75
C ILE A 71 3.49 8.80 -7.78
N ALA A 72 2.88 9.91 -7.37
CA ALA A 72 2.57 11.04 -8.24
C ALA A 72 3.29 12.30 -7.78
N ALA A 73 3.90 13.03 -8.71
CA ALA A 73 4.61 14.27 -8.39
C ALA A 73 3.65 15.45 -8.22
N PHE A 74 3.90 16.29 -7.21
CA PHE A 74 3.30 17.61 -7.11
C PHE A 74 4.01 18.55 -8.09
N SER A 75 3.61 18.48 -9.36
CA SER A 75 4.23 19.22 -10.46
C SER A 75 3.21 19.58 -11.53
N LYS A 76 3.43 20.70 -12.23
CA LYS A 76 2.67 21.06 -13.43
C LYS A 76 3.07 20.25 -14.66
N GLU A 77 4.30 19.74 -14.66
CA GLU A 77 4.90 18.98 -15.75
C GLU A 77 5.34 17.60 -15.26
N ASN A 78 5.25 16.58 -16.13
CA ASN A 78 5.67 15.20 -15.81
C ASN A 78 5.02 14.65 -14.52
N TYR A 79 3.71 14.88 -14.35
CA TYR A 79 2.93 14.46 -13.19
C TYR A 79 2.30 13.07 -13.34
N THR A 80 2.68 12.31 -14.37
CA THR A 80 2.19 10.95 -14.61
C THR A 80 2.48 10.08 -13.38
N PRO A 81 1.44 9.50 -12.74
CA PRO A 81 1.64 8.59 -11.63
C PRO A 81 2.49 7.39 -12.06
N LEU A 82 3.49 7.04 -11.26
CA LEU A 82 4.33 5.87 -11.45
C LEU A 82 3.76 4.70 -10.65
N PRO A 83 3.18 3.67 -11.29
CA PRO A 83 2.74 2.47 -10.58
C PRO A 83 3.96 1.75 -10.00
N ILE A 84 3.92 1.45 -8.70
CA ILE A 84 5.01 0.79 -7.98
C ILE A 84 4.58 -0.54 -7.36
N LEU A 85 3.27 -0.75 -7.20
CA LEU A 85 2.72 -1.92 -6.53
C LEU A 85 1.40 -2.31 -7.18
N VAL A 86 1.26 -3.59 -7.49
CA VAL A 86 -0.03 -4.24 -7.73
C VAL A 86 0.03 -5.55 -6.96
N SER A 87 -0.86 -5.72 -5.99
CA SER A 87 -0.80 -6.88 -5.10
C SER A 87 -2.19 -7.36 -4.73
N PRO A 88 -2.55 -8.61 -5.05
CA PRO A 88 -3.84 -9.17 -4.69
C PRO A 88 -4.05 -9.28 -3.18
N THR A 89 -5.26 -9.03 -2.70
CA THR A 89 -5.71 -9.18 -1.32
C THR A 89 -7.05 -9.92 -1.27
N CYS A 90 -7.25 -10.71 -0.22
CA CYS A 90 -8.54 -11.35 0.07
C CYS A 90 -9.37 -10.56 1.10
N LYS A 91 -9.00 -9.28 1.35
CA LYS A 91 -9.58 -8.38 2.35
C LYS A 91 -9.47 -8.83 3.82
N SER A 92 -8.76 -9.91 4.12
CA SER A 92 -8.46 -10.32 5.49
C SER A 92 -7.17 -9.72 6.04
N GLU A 93 -6.56 -8.78 5.30
CA GLU A 93 -5.38 -8.05 5.74
C GLU A 93 -5.67 -7.33 7.07
N LYS A 94 -4.70 -7.42 7.97
CA LYS A 94 -4.73 -6.75 9.28
C LYS A 94 -3.92 -5.46 9.24
N ALA A 95 -4.24 -4.53 10.13
CA ALA A 95 -3.63 -3.20 10.13
C ALA A 95 -2.10 -3.24 10.33
N ASP A 96 -1.57 -4.19 11.10
CA ASP A 96 -0.12 -4.40 11.28
C ASP A 96 0.57 -4.85 9.98
N ARG A 97 -0.11 -5.66 9.16
CA ARG A 97 0.39 -6.07 7.84
C ARG A 97 0.34 -4.93 6.83
N ALA A 98 -0.76 -4.17 6.82
CA ALA A 98 -0.89 -2.96 6.00
C ALA A 98 0.18 -1.92 6.37
N GLU A 99 0.42 -1.70 7.67
CA GLU A 99 1.50 -0.85 8.18
C GLU A 99 2.87 -1.31 7.67
N LEU A 100 3.17 -2.60 7.79
CA LEU A 100 4.45 -3.16 7.32
C LEU A 100 4.65 -2.98 5.81
N LEU A 101 3.60 -3.16 5.01
CA LEU A 101 3.64 -2.94 3.57
C LEU A 101 3.94 -1.46 3.24
N LEU A 102 3.22 -0.54 3.88
CA LEU A 102 3.41 0.89 3.71
C LEU A 102 4.81 1.34 4.12
N GLN A 103 5.26 0.92 5.30
CA GLN A 103 6.60 1.24 5.80
C GLN A 103 7.67 0.74 4.83
N LYS A 104 7.56 -0.49 4.32
CA LYS A 104 8.49 -1.02 3.32
C LYS A 104 8.54 -0.15 2.07
N VAL A 105 7.38 0.25 1.54
CA VAL A 105 7.34 1.09 0.34
C VAL A 105 8.02 2.44 0.58
N LEU A 106 7.75 3.07 1.72
CA LEU A 106 8.38 4.34 2.11
C LEU A 106 9.90 4.19 2.30
N ASP A 107 10.34 3.13 2.98
CA ASP A 107 11.77 2.87 3.22
C ASP A 107 12.52 2.60 1.92
N TYR A 108 11.95 1.78 1.03
CA TYR A 108 12.53 1.54 -0.29
C TYR A 108 12.59 2.82 -1.11
N TRP A 109 11.54 3.66 -1.10
CA TRP A 109 11.59 4.94 -1.80
C TRP A 109 12.69 5.85 -1.25
N CYS A 110 12.77 6.01 0.07
CA CYS A 110 13.73 6.88 0.74
C CYS A 110 15.19 6.46 0.48
N CYS A 111 15.47 5.15 0.51
CA CYS A 111 16.84 4.63 0.49
C CYS A 111 17.34 4.21 -0.90
N HIS A 112 16.45 3.98 -1.88
CA HIS A 112 16.84 3.45 -3.19
C HIS A 112 17.30 4.57 -4.14
N LEU A 113 18.32 4.28 -4.96
CA LEU A 113 18.86 5.24 -5.93
C LEU A 113 17.82 5.72 -6.96
N GLU A 114 16.90 4.82 -7.33
CA GLU A 114 15.76 5.10 -8.22
C GLU A 114 14.51 5.59 -7.47
N GLY A 115 14.64 5.99 -6.21
CA GLY A 115 13.56 6.56 -5.41
C GLY A 115 13.78 8.05 -5.16
N GLU A 116 13.87 8.43 -3.88
CA GLU A 116 13.96 9.81 -3.43
C GLU A 116 15.15 10.55 -4.02
N ALA A 117 16.33 9.91 -4.11
CA ALA A 117 17.54 10.54 -4.66
C ALA A 117 17.36 11.02 -6.11
N LYS A 118 16.53 10.31 -6.89
CA LYS A 118 16.28 10.61 -8.30
C LYS A 118 15.03 11.46 -8.52
N PHE A 119 13.97 11.17 -7.78
CA PHE A 119 12.66 11.78 -8.00
C PHE A 119 12.38 12.91 -7.02
N GLY A 120 12.75 12.76 -5.75
CA GLY A 120 12.45 13.64 -4.64
C GLY A 120 11.62 12.95 -3.55
N PRO A 121 11.42 13.59 -2.39
CA PRO A 121 10.75 12.97 -1.24
C PRO A 121 9.26 12.73 -1.48
N ILE A 122 8.69 11.82 -0.69
CA ILE A 122 7.25 11.71 -0.48
C ILE A 122 6.86 12.69 0.62
N TRP A 123 5.84 13.50 0.38
CA TRP A 123 5.31 14.45 1.37
C TRP A 123 4.03 13.94 2.02
N CYS A 124 3.20 13.20 1.29
CA CYS A 124 1.98 12.64 1.84
C CYS A 124 1.65 11.26 1.29
N PHE A 125 0.79 10.57 2.02
CA PHE A 125 0.15 9.32 1.64
C PHE A 125 -1.36 9.55 1.50
N SER A 126 -1.94 9.28 0.33
CA SER A 126 -3.37 9.43 0.06
C SER A 126 -4.05 8.08 -0.17
N THR A 127 -5.23 7.88 0.43
CA THR A 127 -6.02 6.65 0.34
C THR A 127 -7.53 6.92 0.44
N ASP A 128 -8.37 5.93 0.12
CA ASP A 128 -9.84 5.98 0.22
C ASP A 128 -10.33 5.95 1.69
N GLY A 129 -9.45 5.49 2.58
CA GLY A 129 -9.67 5.44 4.01
C GLY A 129 -10.53 4.27 4.45
N ASP A 130 -10.29 3.05 3.94
CA ASP A 130 -10.80 1.84 4.61
C ASP A 130 -10.33 1.78 6.08
N SER A 131 -11.09 1.09 6.94
CA SER A 131 -10.84 1.10 8.39
C SER A 131 -9.49 0.47 8.77
N THR A 132 -9.07 -0.60 8.09
CA THR A 132 -7.79 -1.26 8.32
C THR A 132 -6.63 -0.32 7.95
N ARG A 133 -6.72 0.34 6.79
CA ARG A 133 -5.72 1.32 6.35
C ARG A 133 -5.69 2.56 7.20
N ARG A 134 -6.83 3.08 7.66
CA ARG A 134 -6.88 4.21 8.60
C ARG A 134 -6.08 3.91 9.86
N LEU A 135 -6.20 2.70 10.41
CA LEU A 135 -5.46 2.31 11.60
C LEU A 135 -3.95 2.24 11.32
N ALA A 136 -3.55 1.64 10.20
CA ALA A 136 -2.15 1.61 9.77
C ALA A 136 -1.58 3.02 9.54
N CYS A 137 -2.31 3.89 8.85
CA CYS A 137 -1.93 5.28 8.60
C CYS A 137 -1.79 6.08 9.89
N HIS A 138 -2.71 5.91 10.85
CA HIS A 138 -2.60 6.58 12.13
C HIS A 138 -1.32 6.16 12.88
N SER A 139 -1.00 4.86 12.89
CA SER A 139 0.23 4.34 13.49
C SER A 139 1.49 4.95 12.86
N LEU A 140 1.52 5.07 11.53
CA LEU A 140 2.68 5.55 10.78
C LEU A 140 2.84 7.08 10.76
N PHE A 141 1.74 7.80 10.55
CA PHE A 141 1.74 9.23 10.21
C PHE A 141 1.30 10.14 11.34
N MET A 142 0.84 9.59 12.47
CA MET A 142 0.58 10.33 13.72
C MET A 142 1.60 9.94 14.79
N LYS A 143 2.87 9.88 14.40
CA LYS A 143 3.94 9.27 15.22
C LYS A 143 4.78 10.31 15.95
N TYR A 144 5.23 11.35 15.26
CA TYR A 144 6.12 12.38 15.79
C TYR A 144 5.41 13.73 15.85
N ASN A 145 5.77 14.57 16.81
CA ASN A 145 5.36 15.98 16.79
C ASN A 145 6.30 16.76 15.90
N LEU A 146 5.79 17.78 15.21
CA LEU A 146 6.62 18.72 14.49
C LEU A 146 7.44 19.56 15.49
N GLU A 147 8.75 19.58 15.31
CA GLU A 147 9.66 20.24 16.25
C GLU A 147 9.71 21.76 16.01
N PRO A 148 9.78 22.60 17.07
CA PRO A 148 9.86 24.05 16.93
C PRO A 148 11.07 24.57 16.14
N SER A 149 12.12 23.76 16.01
CA SER A 149 13.32 24.08 15.23
C SER A 149 13.16 23.89 13.72
N MET A 150 12.06 23.27 13.27
CA MET A 150 11.79 23.02 11.86
C MET A 150 11.12 24.24 11.22
N GLU A 151 11.55 24.62 10.03
CA GLU A 151 10.94 25.72 9.25
C GLU A 151 9.42 25.55 9.07
N LEU A 152 8.98 24.30 8.87
CA LEU A 152 7.56 23.98 8.71
C LEU A 152 6.75 24.31 9.98
N TYR A 153 7.35 24.21 11.17
CA TYR A 153 6.66 24.51 12.43
C TYR A 153 6.27 25.98 12.51
N GLU A 154 7.18 26.89 12.15
CA GLU A 154 6.92 28.34 12.22
C GLU A 154 5.68 28.77 11.43
N THR A 155 5.43 28.09 10.31
CA THR A 155 4.26 28.32 9.47
C THR A 155 3.00 27.64 10.04
N LEU A 156 3.11 26.37 10.44
CA LEU A 156 1.94 25.57 10.79
C LEU A 156 1.44 25.80 12.23
N PHE A 157 2.31 26.15 13.18
CA PHE A 157 1.89 26.31 14.59
C PHE A 157 0.88 27.45 14.78
N GLN A 158 0.89 28.43 13.86
CA GLN A 158 0.01 29.59 13.88
C GLN A 158 -1.42 29.26 13.44
N LEU A 159 -1.70 28.01 13.02
CA LEU A 159 -3.02 27.56 12.57
C LEU A 159 -3.74 26.81 13.71
N PRO A 160 -4.65 27.47 14.46
CA PRO A 160 -5.28 26.84 15.61
C PRO A 160 -6.10 25.63 15.18
N GLY A 161 -5.94 24.51 15.90
CA GLY A 161 -6.66 23.26 15.62
C GLY A 161 -6.01 22.38 14.55
N LEU A 162 -4.95 22.84 13.88
CA LEU A 162 -4.18 21.98 12.98
C LEU A 162 -3.40 20.94 13.79
N ASN A 163 -3.54 19.67 13.39
CA ASN A 163 -2.75 18.60 13.97
C ASN A 163 -1.29 18.70 13.48
N LEU A 164 -0.35 18.89 14.40
CA LEU A 164 1.09 18.99 14.11
C LEU A 164 1.82 17.64 14.21
N ARG A 165 1.10 16.52 14.20
CA ARG A 165 1.71 15.18 14.18
C ARG A 165 1.97 14.72 12.75
N VAL A 166 3.13 14.12 12.56
CA VAL A 166 3.64 13.64 11.27
C VAL A 166 4.26 12.25 11.40
N GLY A 167 4.47 11.58 10.27
CA GLY A 167 5.25 10.37 10.18
C GLY A 167 6.75 10.62 10.12
N ALA A 168 7.51 9.55 9.94
CA ALA A 168 8.93 9.66 9.62
C ALA A 168 9.12 10.51 8.35
N ASN A 169 10.22 11.26 8.28
CA ASN A 169 10.54 12.16 7.16
C ASN A 169 9.45 13.21 6.86
N LEU A 170 8.68 13.60 7.88
CA LEU A 170 7.60 14.61 7.77
C LEU A 170 6.44 14.19 6.85
N VAL A 171 6.28 12.89 6.57
CA VAL A 171 5.18 12.40 5.73
C VAL A 171 3.85 12.55 6.47
N THR A 172 2.85 13.14 5.81
CA THR A 172 1.49 13.28 6.32
C THR A 172 0.53 12.27 5.71
N MET A 173 -0.59 12.01 6.37
CA MET A 173 -1.69 11.23 5.78
C MET A 173 -2.77 12.16 5.22
N ASP A 174 -3.35 11.74 4.11
CA ASP A 174 -4.43 12.41 3.40
C ASP A 174 -5.50 11.38 3.02
N PHE A 175 -6.76 11.80 3.01
CA PHE A 175 -7.88 10.96 2.63
C PHE A 175 -8.63 11.64 1.50
N ASP A 176 -8.94 10.88 0.46
CA ASP A 176 -9.60 11.45 -0.71
C ASP A 176 -10.95 12.07 -0.31
N PRO A 177 -11.11 13.41 -0.46
CA PRO A 177 -12.29 14.12 0.01
C PRO A 177 -13.57 13.66 -0.67
N LYS A 178 -13.51 13.02 -1.86
CA LYS A 178 -14.68 12.43 -2.52
C LYS A 178 -15.35 11.32 -1.67
N HIS A 179 -14.61 10.68 -0.76
CA HIS A 179 -15.16 9.68 0.15
C HIS A 179 -15.82 10.30 1.39
N LEU A 180 -15.48 11.55 1.71
CA LEU A 180 -16.11 12.33 2.79
C LEU A 180 -17.34 13.08 2.28
N VAL A 181 -17.29 13.57 1.05
CA VAL A 181 -18.39 14.27 0.35
C VAL A 181 -19.03 13.30 -0.63
N LYS A 182 -19.51 12.16 -0.14
CA LYS A 182 -20.55 11.42 -0.87
C LYS A 182 -21.85 12.18 -0.62
N CYS A 183 -22.25 13.02 -1.55
CA CYS A 183 -23.62 13.52 -1.58
C CYS A 183 -24.55 12.30 -1.57
N GLU A 184 -25.49 12.27 -0.63
CA GLU A 184 -26.64 11.36 -0.67
C GLU A 184 -27.38 11.46 -2.01
#